data_AF-A0A945TMA2-F1
#
_entry.id   AF-A0A945TMA2-F1
#
_cell.length_a   1.000
_cell.length_b   1.000
_cell.length_c   1.000
_cell.angle_alpha   90.00
_cell.angle_beta   90.00
_cell.angle_gamma   90.00
#
_symmetry.space_group_name_H-M   'P 1'
#
loop_
_entity.id
_entity.type
_entity.pdbx_description
1 polymer ?
#
loop_
_entity_poly.entity_id
_entity_poly.type
_entity_poly.pdbx_seq_one_letter_code
_entity_poly.pdbx_strand_id
1 'polypeptide(L)'
;MTRSRKPAKSLSDHSITPCREDALSLLAMVESLTAANPKLGERFQDWRQQVDDLLAGTIRDDLDTERQLEELAMDFRLQWITLAHSLIAGVMKSPPSNHIPLLPISLSSNFLYERVLRPILEERIKETVPDIPGWQTEITVFSSGMAAISAAITVLRHKKDKYRRDNTHTLQLDMFGGYFETLALLDLLDSSDLNCHSFQDEPQLLDRFGSGKTDILFLELIAYDWNQTVVDPTRLLQALEVRPSDRPWVLMLDTTLIGPIFQLEPLLIACGEKKPVLVLEIRSGLKLEQVGLEFSNVGVIKTLSPEELDDNRYVNAKQFHLALAFSRGKMGTALSLSQVAILDAPWVFHPEWTLKHTQSVMDNNRLLAFALSEISGLFARVNHPALGPQRELVWAESPIVVMEFHVAEDSGENHDFLLAVITHEVRQRKLVFQKGASFGFRHHRCEIIQPSSYDYPDGGSRGFFKVAMGARRGPSLDGIILLMQELAAFTDFKALKLAYPQIKPEKELAGFPDLTAIRMIR
;
A
#
# COMPACT_ATOMS: atom_id res chain seq x y z
N MET A 1 12.25 4.33 19.97
CA MET A 1 11.46 5.21 20.86
C MET A 1 9.99 4.91 20.64
N THR A 2 9.25 4.48 21.66
CA THR A 2 7.81 4.20 21.58
C THR A 2 7.02 5.51 21.63
N ARG A 3 6.46 5.92 20.48
CA ARG A 3 5.57 7.08 20.37
C ARG A 3 4.26 6.79 21.11
N SER A 4 3.69 7.77 21.82
CA SER A 4 2.36 7.63 22.44
C SER A 4 1.32 7.31 21.37
N ARG A 5 0.57 6.22 21.55
CA ARG A 5 -0.44 5.74 20.58
C ARG A 5 -1.83 6.35 20.75
N LYS A 6 -2.09 7.01 21.89
CA LYS A 6 -3.28 7.84 22.04
C LYS A 6 -3.04 9.17 21.32
N PRO A 7 -3.99 9.66 20.52
CA PRO A 7 -3.91 11.00 19.94
C PRO A 7 -3.64 12.02 21.05
N ALA A 8 -2.67 12.90 20.86
CA ALA A 8 -2.42 13.97 21.83
C ALA A 8 -3.69 14.83 21.93
N LYS A 9 -4.21 15.03 23.15
CA LYS A 9 -5.26 16.01 23.40
C LYS A 9 -4.62 17.40 23.32
N SER A 10 -4.96 18.14 22.26
CA SER A 10 -4.65 19.55 22.00
C SER A 10 -3.20 19.94 21.65
N LEU A 11 -3.10 20.64 20.51
CA LEU A 11 -2.26 21.80 20.18
C LEU A 11 -0.86 21.82 20.81
N SER A 12 0.09 21.14 20.17
CA SER A 12 1.49 21.48 20.33
C SER A 12 1.79 22.79 19.61
N ASP A 13 2.50 23.66 20.34
CA ASP A 13 3.12 24.89 19.93
C ASP A 13 4.03 24.62 18.69
N HIS A 14 3.48 24.78 17.49
CA HIS A 14 4.22 24.65 16.25
C HIS A 14 4.11 25.97 15.50
N SER A 15 5.25 26.65 15.38
CA SER A 15 5.42 27.82 14.52
C SER A 15 5.17 27.52 13.03
N ILE A 16 4.89 26.26 12.67
CA ILE A 16 4.61 25.77 11.33
C ILE A 16 3.21 25.15 11.30
N THR A 17 2.35 25.73 10.46
CA THR A 17 0.99 25.26 10.16
C THR A 17 0.99 24.06 9.21
N PRO A 18 0.02 23.12 9.26
CA PRO A 18 -0.14 22.03 8.30
C PRO A 18 0.01 22.41 6.83
N CYS A 19 -0.66 23.49 6.36
CA CYS A 19 -0.55 23.92 4.96
C CYS A 19 0.86 24.41 4.62
N ARG A 20 1.54 25.06 5.58
CA ARG A 20 2.93 25.51 5.39
C ARG A 20 3.88 24.33 5.36
N GLU A 21 3.69 23.31 6.20
CA GLU A 21 4.48 22.08 6.14
C GLU A 21 4.30 21.36 4.79
N ASP A 22 3.07 21.30 4.27
CA ASP A 22 2.78 20.66 2.99
C ASP A 22 3.46 21.39 1.81
N ALA A 23 3.38 22.73 1.80
CA ALA A 23 4.10 23.57 0.84
C ALA A 23 5.61 23.35 0.87
N LEU A 24 6.22 23.34 2.07
CA LEU A 24 7.65 23.09 2.26
C LEU A 24 8.03 21.67 1.81
N SER A 25 7.17 20.68 2.06
CA SER A 25 7.41 19.30 1.62
C SER A 25 7.40 19.18 0.10
N LEU A 26 6.47 19.86 -0.59
CA LEU A 26 6.42 19.90 -2.05
C LEU A 26 7.65 20.61 -2.63
N LEU A 27 8.04 21.74 -2.05
CA LEU A 27 9.25 22.47 -2.47
C LEU A 27 10.51 21.59 -2.30
N ALA A 28 10.64 20.90 -1.17
CA ALA A 28 11.78 20.01 -0.91
C ALA A 28 11.91 18.88 -1.93
N MET A 29 10.79 18.36 -2.48
CA MET A 29 10.84 17.39 -3.58
C MET A 29 11.47 18.02 -4.84
N VAL A 30 11.03 19.21 -5.25
CA VAL A 30 11.63 19.91 -6.41
C VAL A 30 13.09 20.29 -6.18
N GLU A 31 13.47 20.70 -4.97
CA GLU A 31 14.88 20.96 -4.65
C GLU A 31 15.72 19.69 -4.78
N SER A 32 15.20 18.53 -4.37
CA SER A 32 15.93 17.27 -4.55
C SER A 32 16.07 16.85 -6.02
N LEU A 33 15.08 17.15 -6.88
CA LEU A 33 15.24 16.99 -8.35
C LEU A 33 16.34 17.90 -8.87
N THR A 34 16.35 19.16 -8.44
CA THR A 34 17.29 20.18 -8.88
C THR A 34 18.72 19.85 -8.44
N ALA A 35 18.89 19.36 -7.21
CA ALA A 35 20.16 18.89 -6.69
C ALA A 35 20.69 17.68 -7.46
N ALA A 36 19.80 16.76 -7.85
CA ALA A 36 20.17 15.57 -8.62
C ALA A 36 20.50 15.91 -10.09
N ASN A 37 19.79 16.87 -10.69
CA ASN A 37 20.04 17.34 -12.05
C ASN A 37 19.57 18.81 -12.21
N PRO A 38 20.48 19.80 -12.25
CA PRO A 38 20.13 21.22 -12.28
C PRO A 38 19.21 21.65 -13.44
N LYS A 39 19.27 20.94 -14.59
CA LYS A 39 18.39 21.21 -15.74
C LYS A 39 16.93 20.88 -15.46
N LEU A 40 16.66 19.99 -14.50
CA LEU A 40 15.28 19.74 -14.04
C LEU A 40 14.74 20.95 -13.29
N GLY A 41 15.57 21.64 -12.50
CA GLY A 41 15.16 22.84 -11.78
C GLY A 41 14.60 23.94 -12.70
N GLU A 42 15.23 24.15 -13.86
CA GLU A 42 14.74 25.08 -14.89
C GLU A 42 13.33 24.71 -15.40
N ARG A 43 13.00 23.41 -15.48
CA ARG A 43 11.69 22.94 -15.93
C ARG A 43 10.57 23.17 -14.91
N PHE A 44 10.92 23.29 -13.63
CA PHE A 44 9.97 23.53 -12.55
C PHE A 44 10.02 24.97 -12.03
N GLN A 45 10.70 25.90 -12.71
CA GLN A 45 10.88 27.27 -12.22
C GLN A 45 9.54 27.99 -11.99
N ASP A 46 8.61 27.92 -12.94
CA ASP A 46 7.29 28.57 -12.81
C ASP A 46 6.47 27.95 -11.68
N TRP A 47 6.51 26.63 -11.54
CA TRP A 47 5.84 25.91 -10.47
C TRP A 47 6.45 26.27 -9.10
N ARG A 48 7.77 26.32 -9.03
CA ARG A 48 8.53 26.70 -7.83
C ARG A 48 8.17 28.11 -7.40
N GLN A 49 8.11 29.06 -8.34
CA GLN A 49 7.72 30.44 -8.06
C GLN A 49 6.32 30.50 -7.44
N GLN A 50 5.35 29.69 -7.90
CA GLN A 50 4.01 29.65 -7.30
C GLN A 50 4.04 29.18 -5.83
N VAL A 51 4.87 28.18 -5.51
CA VAL A 51 5.04 27.71 -4.13
C VAL A 51 5.78 28.73 -3.27
N ASP A 52 6.82 29.37 -3.81
CA ASP A 52 7.58 30.43 -3.13
C ASP A 52 6.71 31.66 -2.85
N ASP A 53 5.87 32.08 -3.82
CA ASP A 53 4.90 33.17 -3.65
C ASP A 53 3.88 32.83 -2.56
N LEU A 54 3.39 31.59 -2.52
CA LEU A 54 2.51 31.11 -1.46
C LEU A 54 3.20 31.15 -0.09
N LEU A 55 4.46 30.69 -0.01
CA LEU A 55 5.28 30.66 1.22
C LEU A 55 5.71 32.04 1.73
N ALA A 56 5.89 33.00 0.82
CA ALA A 56 6.20 34.40 1.12
C ALA A 56 4.98 35.16 1.65
N GLY A 57 3.77 34.75 1.26
CA GLY A 57 2.52 35.22 1.83
C GLY A 57 2.23 34.68 3.24
N THR A 58 1.13 35.16 3.84
CA THR A 58 0.60 34.54 5.07
C THR A 58 -0.18 33.29 4.70
N ILE A 59 0.46 32.12 4.80
CA ILE A 59 -0.22 30.82 4.66
C ILE A 59 -1.18 30.64 5.83
N ARG A 60 -2.47 30.53 5.52
CA ARG A 60 -3.52 30.19 6.48
C ARG A 60 -3.82 28.70 6.39
N ASP A 61 -4.16 28.09 7.52
CA ASP A 61 -4.79 26.76 7.49
C ASP A 61 -6.28 26.93 7.18
N ASP A 62 -6.57 27.19 5.91
CA ASP A 62 -7.94 27.23 5.40
C ASP A 62 -8.10 26.34 4.15
N LEU A 63 -9.36 26.04 3.82
CA LEU A 63 -9.71 25.11 2.75
C LEU A 63 -9.33 25.62 1.35
N ASP A 64 -9.20 26.94 1.17
CA ASP A 64 -8.82 27.51 -0.11
C ASP A 64 -7.30 27.35 -0.33
N THR A 65 -6.49 27.60 0.70
CA THR A 65 -5.04 27.31 0.69
C THR A 65 -4.78 25.82 0.48
N GLU A 66 -5.51 24.95 1.17
CA GLU A 66 -5.37 23.50 1.04
C GLU A 66 -5.69 23.02 -0.38
N ARG A 67 -6.74 23.58 -1.02
CA ARG A 67 -7.09 23.27 -2.41
C ARG A 67 -6.02 23.74 -3.39
N GLN A 68 -5.46 24.92 -3.18
CA GLN A 68 -4.35 25.40 -3.99
C GLN A 68 -3.12 24.48 -3.89
N LEU A 69 -2.82 23.94 -2.70
CA LEU A 69 -1.74 22.97 -2.50
C LEU A 69 -2.03 21.62 -3.17
N GLU A 70 -3.28 21.19 -3.21
CA GLU A 70 -3.70 20.00 -3.98
C GLU A 70 -3.46 20.20 -5.48
N GLU A 71 -3.86 21.35 -6.02
CA GLU A 71 -3.64 21.71 -7.42
C GLU A 71 -2.15 21.75 -7.77
N LEU A 72 -1.34 22.36 -6.91
CA LEU A 72 0.12 22.40 -7.06
C LEU A 72 0.74 21.00 -7.02
N ALA A 73 0.29 20.12 -6.11
CA ALA A 73 0.78 18.74 -6.05
C ALA A 73 0.42 17.95 -7.32
N MET A 74 -0.79 18.12 -7.83
CA MET A 74 -1.25 17.46 -9.06
C MET A 74 -0.56 17.99 -10.32
N ASP A 75 -0.31 19.31 -10.39
CA ASP A 75 0.47 19.93 -11.46
C ASP A 75 1.93 19.45 -11.43
N PHE A 76 2.56 19.43 -10.26
CA PHE A 76 3.90 18.86 -10.07
C PHE A 76 3.98 17.42 -10.57
N ARG A 77 3.02 16.59 -10.15
CA ARG A 77 2.93 15.19 -10.57
C ARG A 77 2.85 15.07 -12.09
N LEU A 78 1.99 15.85 -12.73
CA LEU A 78 1.81 15.85 -14.18
C LEU A 78 3.06 16.31 -14.92
N GLN A 79 3.68 17.39 -14.47
CA GLN A 79 4.91 17.93 -15.05
C GLN A 79 6.05 16.91 -14.97
N TRP A 80 6.22 16.24 -13.81
CA TRP A 80 7.23 15.18 -13.66
C TRP A 80 7.00 14.01 -14.62
N ILE A 81 5.78 13.47 -14.68
CA ILE A 81 5.45 12.35 -15.58
C ILE A 81 5.71 12.74 -17.05
N THR A 82 5.28 13.94 -17.44
CA THR A 82 5.44 14.45 -18.81
C THR A 82 6.92 14.59 -19.17
N LEU A 83 7.71 15.16 -18.25
CA LEU A 83 9.14 15.33 -18.43
C LEU A 83 9.86 13.97 -18.54
N ALA A 84 9.61 13.05 -17.61
CA ALA A 84 10.20 11.72 -17.61
C ALA A 84 9.89 10.96 -18.90
N HIS A 85 8.65 11.02 -19.39
CA HIS A 85 8.27 10.45 -20.69
C HIS A 85 8.97 11.12 -21.87
N SER A 86 9.06 12.45 -21.88
CA SER A 86 9.66 13.18 -23.00
C SER A 86 11.12 12.81 -23.24
N LEU A 87 11.86 12.48 -22.17
CA LEU A 87 13.28 12.10 -22.24
C LEU A 87 13.48 10.71 -22.85
N ILE A 88 12.53 9.80 -22.68
CA ILE A 88 12.62 8.42 -23.16
C ILE A 88 11.78 8.13 -24.41
N ALA A 89 11.00 9.10 -24.89
CA ALA A 89 10.06 8.91 -26.00
C ALA A 89 10.73 8.44 -27.31
N GLY A 90 11.98 8.84 -27.55
CA GLY A 90 12.76 8.42 -28.72
C GLY A 90 13.47 7.08 -28.57
N VAL A 91 13.40 6.43 -27.41
CA VAL A 91 14.14 5.18 -27.14
C VAL A 91 13.38 3.98 -27.71
N MET A 92 14.08 3.16 -28.49
CA MET A 92 13.51 1.94 -29.06
C MET A 92 13.29 0.87 -27.99
N LYS A 93 12.24 0.04 -28.17
CA LYS A 93 11.96 -1.10 -27.29
C LYS A 93 12.99 -2.24 -27.39
N SER A 94 13.76 -2.24 -28.48
CA SER A 94 14.91 -3.11 -28.73
C SER A 94 16.06 -2.26 -29.28
N PRO A 95 16.77 -1.51 -28.42
CA PRO A 95 17.80 -0.57 -28.84
C PRO A 95 19.05 -1.32 -29.35
N PRO A 96 19.95 -0.66 -30.10
CA PRO A 96 21.25 -1.23 -30.46
C PRO A 96 22.05 -1.57 -29.20
N SER A 97 22.89 -2.61 -29.26
CA SER A 97 23.58 -3.16 -28.07
C SER A 97 24.53 -2.19 -27.35
N ASN A 98 24.89 -1.07 -27.98
CA ASN A 98 25.74 -0.01 -27.43
C ASN A 98 24.95 1.23 -26.97
N HIS A 99 23.62 1.18 -26.99
CA HIS A 99 22.77 2.30 -26.57
C HIS A 99 22.26 2.09 -25.15
N ILE A 100 22.70 2.97 -24.25
CA ILE A 100 22.18 3.08 -22.87
C ILE A 100 21.21 4.25 -22.85
N PRO A 101 19.91 4.03 -22.54
CA PRO A 101 18.97 5.12 -22.38
C PRO A 101 19.33 6.01 -21.18
N LEU A 102 19.13 7.31 -21.34
CA LEU A 102 19.24 8.27 -20.25
C LEU A 102 17.90 8.34 -19.50
N LEU A 103 17.93 8.10 -18.19
CA LEU A 103 16.79 8.41 -17.32
C LEU A 103 16.90 9.88 -16.87
N PRO A 104 15.86 10.46 -16.24
CA PRO A 104 15.90 11.86 -15.80
C PRO A 104 17.06 12.18 -14.86
N ILE A 105 17.47 11.24 -14.02
CA ILE A 105 18.49 11.41 -12.98
C ILE A 105 19.58 10.36 -13.12
N SER A 106 19.19 9.09 -13.19
CA SER A 106 20.12 7.96 -13.24
C SER A 106 20.50 7.60 -14.69
N LEU A 107 21.54 6.80 -14.86
CA LEU A 107 21.75 6.05 -16.09
C LEU A 107 20.89 4.79 -16.06
N SER A 108 20.24 4.44 -17.16
CA SER A 108 19.60 3.12 -17.29
C SER A 108 20.66 2.03 -17.40
N SER A 109 20.23 0.77 -17.33
CA SER A 109 21.02 -0.37 -17.77
C SER A 109 20.89 -0.58 -19.29
N ASN A 110 21.90 -1.23 -19.88
CA ASN A 110 21.80 -1.79 -21.23
C ASN A 110 20.76 -2.92 -21.24
N PHE A 111 19.92 -2.96 -22.28
CA PHE A 111 18.98 -4.06 -22.51
C PHE A 111 18.81 -4.37 -23.99
N LEU A 112 18.59 -5.65 -24.30
CA LEU A 112 18.30 -6.10 -25.67
C LEU A 112 16.82 -5.91 -26.05
N TYR A 113 15.93 -6.08 -25.07
CA TYR A 113 14.49 -5.89 -25.19
C TYR A 113 13.96 -5.31 -23.89
N GLU A 114 13.08 -4.32 -23.95
CA GLU A 114 12.52 -3.65 -22.77
C GLU A 114 11.87 -4.63 -21.79
N ARG A 115 11.25 -5.70 -22.30
CA ARG A 115 10.63 -6.74 -21.46
C ARG A 115 11.61 -7.42 -20.49
N VAL A 116 12.91 -7.43 -20.78
CA VAL A 116 13.95 -8.00 -19.91
C VAL A 116 14.79 -6.93 -19.21
N LEU A 117 14.34 -5.68 -19.23
CA LEU A 117 14.98 -4.56 -18.55
C LEU A 117 15.22 -4.91 -17.08
N ARG A 118 16.45 -4.68 -16.63
CA ARG A 118 16.82 -4.71 -15.21
C ARG A 118 16.87 -3.27 -14.71
N PRO A 119 15.86 -2.83 -13.95
CA PRO A 119 15.78 -1.44 -13.55
C PRO A 119 16.82 -1.14 -12.47
N ILE A 120 17.49 0.01 -12.61
CA ILE A 120 18.45 0.54 -11.62
C ILE A 120 17.85 0.69 -10.22
N LEU A 121 16.51 0.77 -10.16
CA LEU A 121 15.74 0.84 -8.94
C LEU A 121 16.01 -0.33 -7.97
N GLU A 122 16.34 -1.53 -8.47
CA GLU A 122 16.67 -2.67 -7.62
C GLU A 122 17.91 -2.40 -6.74
N GLU A 123 18.96 -1.83 -7.34
CA GLU A 123 20.19 -1.47 -6.64
C GLU A 123 19.93 -0.34 -5.64
N ARG A 124 19.19 0.70 -6.05
CA ARG A 124 18.83 1.83 -5.19
C ARG A 124 18.03 1.41 -3.95
N ILE A 125 17.06 0.50 -4.12
CA ILE A 125 16.32 -0.06 -2.97
C ILE A 125 17.27 -0.90 -2.11
N LYS A 126 18.08 -1.77 -2.72
CA LYS A 126 18.99 -2.65 -1.97
C LYS A 126 19.97 -1.87 -1.09
N GLU A 127 20.54 -0.77 -1.60
CA GLU A 127 21.47 0.09 -0.86
C GLU A 127 20.88 0.75 0.39
N THR A 128 19.54 0.85 0.46
CA THR A 128 18.84 1.54 1.54
C THR A 128 18.11 0.61 2.49
N VAL A 129 18.02 -0.68 2.15
CA VAL A 129 17.42 -1.71 3.00
C VAL A 129 18.46 -2.14 4.06
N PRO A 130 18.11 -2.12 5.36
CA PRO A 130 19.00 -2.62 6.40
C PRO A 130 19.34 -4.09 6.21
N ASP A 131 20.63 -4.42 6.37
CA ASP A 131 21.10 -5.80 6.47
C ASP A 131 20.50 -6.47 7.70
N ILE A 132 20.15 -7.75 7.56
CA ILE A 132 19.71 -8.59 8.68
C ILE A 132 20.83 -9.60 8.96
N PRO A 133 21.46 -9.57 10.16
CA PRO A 133 22.59 -10.45 10.46
C PRO A 133 22.28 -11.94 10.23
N GLY A 134 23.16 -12.63 9.48
CA GLY A 134 23.01 -14.05 9.14
C GLY A 134 22.01 -14.32 8.01
N TRP A 135 21.59 -13.29 7.27
CA TRP A 135 20.69 -13.42 6.11
C TRP A 135 21.26 -12.73 4.87
N GLN A 136 21.25 -13.45 3.75
CA GLN A 136 21.47 -12.87 2.43
C GLN A 136 20.20 -12.14 1.98
N THR A 137 20.34 -10.94 1.41
CA THR A 137 19.21 -10.13 0.95
C THR A 137 19.36 -9.76 -0.53
N GLU A 138 18.27 -9.93 -1.29
CA GLU A 138 18.16 -9.50 -2.68
C GLU A 138 16.84 -8.78 -2.93
N ILE A 139 16.85 -7.83 -3.88
CA ILE A 139 15.66 -7.05 -4.28
C ILE A 139 15.30 -7.36 -5.72
N THR A 140 14.02 -7.59 -5.99
CA THR A 140 13.48 -7.64 -7.36
C THR A 140 12.24 -6.77 -7.47
N VAL A 141 12.11 -6.01 -8.55
CA VAL A 141 10.92 -5.18 -8.81
C VAL A 141 10.10 -5.67 -10.00
N PHE A 142 8.80 -5.38 -9.97
CA PHE A 142 7.80 -5.80 -10.95
C PHE A 142 6.89 -4.63 -11.30
N SER A 143 6.13 -4.77 -12.39
CA SER A 143 5.15 -3.78 -12.85
C SER A 143 4.00 -3.50 -11.88
N SER A 144 3.71 -4.38 -10.92
CA SER A 144 2.72 -4.19 -9.86
C SER A 144 2.94 -5.16 -8.70
N GLY A 145 2.25 -4.94 -7.56
CA GLY A 145 2.24 -5.88 -6.43
C GLY A 145 1.71 -7.26 -6.83
N MET A 146 0.59 -7.32 -7.56
CA MET A 146 0.03 -8.58 -8.07
C MET A 146 1.00 -9.31 -9.01
N ALA A 147 1.75 -8.58 -9.84
CA ALA A 147 2.79 -9.16 -10.68
C ALA A 147 3.95 -9.75 -9.86
N ALA A 148 4.31 -9.12 -8.74
CA ALA A 148 5.30 -9.63 -7.81
C ALA A 148 4.83 -10.93 -7.13
N ILE A 149 3.62 -10.96 -6.56
CA ILE A 149 3.03 -12.15 -5.96
C ILE A 149 2.94 -13.30 -6.98
N SER A 150 2.41 -13.00 -8.17
CA SER A 150 2.28 -13.99 -9.26
C SER A 150 3.63 -14.61 -9.65
N ALA A 151 4.67 -13.77 -9.78
CA ALA A 151 6.01 -14.24 -10.13
C ALA A 151 6.64 -15.06 -9.01
N ALA A 152 6.50 -14.64 -7.75
CA ALA A 152 6.99 -15.37 -6.57
C ALA A 152 6.41 -16.78 -6.51
N ILE A 153 5.07 -16.90 -6.57
CA ILE A 153 4.39 -18.20 -6.52
C ILE A 153 4.77 -19.06 -7.72
N THR A 154 4.87 -18.46 -8.92
CA THR A 154 5.30 -19.17 -10.13
C THR A 154 6.71 -19.74 -10.00
N VAL A 155 7.65 -18.97 -9.42
CA VAL A 155 9.02 -19.44 -9.19
C VAL A 155 9.08 -20.51 -8.11
N LEU A 156 8.35 -20.36 -7.00
CA LEU A 156 8.22 -21.39 -5.96
C LEU A 156 7.71 -22.71 -6.55
N ARG A 157 6.64 -22.65 -7.35
CA ARG A 157 6.09 -23.80 -8.08
C ARG A 157 7.10 -24.41 -9.04
N HIS A 158 7.83 -23.59 -9.80
CA HIS A 158 8.86 -24.10 -10.72
C HIS A 158 10.04 -24.75 -9.98
N LYS A 159 10.33 -24.31 -8.77
CA LYS A 159 11.40 -24.84 -7.90
C LYS A 159 10.90 -25.83 -6.85
N LYS A 160 9.69 -26.38 -7.02
CA LYS A 160 9.00 -27.20 -6.02
C LYS A 160 9.85 -28.32 -5.42
N ASP A 161 10.67 -28.98 -6.23
CA ASP A 161 11.52 -30.11 -5.79
C ASP A 161 12.58 -29.71 -4.76
N LYS A 162 12.88 -28.41 -4.63
CA LYS A 162 13.79 -27.86 -3.61
C LYS A 162 13.12 -27.64 -2.25
N TYR A 163 11.79 -27.69 -2.20
CA TYR A 163 10.99 -27.41 -1.00
C TYR A 163 10.12 -28.59 -0.57
N ARG A 164 9.86 -29.54 -1.46
CA ARG A 164 9.10 -30.76 -1.15
C ARG A 164 9.92 -31.71 -0.28
N ARG A 165 9.22 -32.46 0.58
CA ARG A 165 9.81 -33.53 1.39
C ARG A 165 10.23 -34.73 0.54
N ASP A 166 9.41 -35.07 -0.44
CA ASP A 166 9.62 -36.19 -1.36
C ASP A 166 8.93 -35.89 -2.71
N ASN A 167 9.17 -36.75 -3.70
CA ASN A 167 8.69 -36.56 -5.08
C ASN A 167 7.16 -36.70 -5.23
N THR A 168 6.46 -37.21 -4.20
CA THR A 168 5.00 -37.42 -4.22
C THR A 168 4.23 -36.33 -3.49
N HIS A 169 4.90 -35.54 -2.66
CA HIS A 169 4.31 -34.45 -1.89
C HIS A 169 3.95 -33.25 -2.78
N THR A 170 2.68 -32.86 -2.81
CA THR A 170 2.24 -31.60 -3.44
C THR A 170 2.51 -30.43 -2.49
N LEU A 171 3.09 -29.33 -3.00
CA LEU A 171 3.35 -28.16 -2.16
C LEU A 171 2.05 -27.57 -1.64
N GLN A 172 2.03 -27.21 -0.36
CA GLN A 172 0.89 -26.58 0.29
C GLN A 172 1.23 -25.12 0.59
N LEU A 173 0.53 -24.20 -0.09
CA LEU A 173 0.54 -22.77 0.21
C LEU A 173 -0.74 -22.45 0.98
N ASP A 174 -0.58 -22.11 2.26
CA ASP A 174 -1.70 -21.68 3.08
C ASP A 174 -1.54 -20.17 3.38
N MET A 175 -2.60 -19.42 3.13
CA MET A 175 -2.63 -17.96 3.21
C MET A 175 -3.60 -17.48 4.29
N PHE A 176 -3.20 -16.44 5.03
CA PHE A 176 -4.11 -15.60 5.82
C PHE A 176 -4.07 -14.16 5.31
N GLY A 177 -5.23 -13.61 5.03
CA GLY A 177 -5.41 -12.24 4.57
C GLY A 177 -6.75 -12.03 3.88
N GLY A 178 -6.98 -10.79 3.44
CA GLY A 178 -8.29 -10.34 2.98
C GLY A 178 -8.32 -9.74 1.57
N TYR A 179 -7.15 -9.46 0.95
CA TYR A 179 -7.14 -8.78 -0.33
C TYR A 179 -7.72 -9.66 -1.44
N PHE A 180 -8.90 -9.27 -1.93
CA PHE A 180 -9.69 -10.09 -2.85
C PHE A 180 -8.97 -10.46 -4.15
N GLU A 181 -8.09 -9.60 -4.71
CA GLU A 181 -7.31 -9.98 -5.89
C GLU A 181 -6.22 -11.00 -5.57
N THR A 182 -5.66 -11.00 -4.34
CA THR A 182 -4.74 -12.05 -3.89
C THR A 182 -5.48 -13.37 -3.77
N LEU A 183 -6.68 -13.38 -3.19
CA LEU A 183 -7.51 -14.59 -3.09
C LEU A 183 -7.84 -15.15 -4.48
N ALA A 184 -8.34 -14.30 -5.39
CA ALA A 184 -8.64 -14.72 -6.76
C ALA A 184 -7.40 -15.20 -7.54
N LEU A 185 -6.22 -14.63 -7.27
CA LEU A 185 -4.96 -15.09 -7.85
C LEU A 185 -4.57 -16.47 -7.30
N LEU A 186 -4.76 -16.73 -6.00
CA LEU A 186 -4.46 -18.03 -5.40
C LEU A 186 -5.35 -19.13 -5.99
N ASP A 187 -6.65 -18.85 -6.17
CA ASP A 187 -7.59 -19.76 -6.85
C ASP A 187 -7.15 -20.06 -8.29
N LEU A 188 -6.65 -19.05 -9.01
CA LEU A 188 -6.15 -19.22 -10.38
C LEU A 188 -4.85 -20.05 -10.44
N LEU A 189 -4.03 -20.01 -9.39
CA LEU A 189 -2.74 -20.70 -9.32
C LEU A 189 -2.82 -22.08 -8.68
N ASP A 190 -3.95 -22.42 -8.05
CA ASP A 190 -4.22 -23.73 -7.47
C ASP A 190 -4.14 -24.82 -8.55
N SER A 191 -3.41 -25.90 -8.24
CA SER A 191 -3.09 -26.95 -9.20
C SER A 191 -2.62 -28.23 -8.51
N SER A 192 -2.52 -29.33 -9.26
CA SER A 192 -1.99 -30.60 -8.74
C SER A 192 -0.56 -30.52 -8.19
N ASP A 193 0.20 -29.48 -8.56
CA ASP A 193 1.58 -29.27 -8.15
C ASP A 193 1.77 -28.27 -7.01
N LEU A 194 0.75 -27.46 -6.74
CA LEU A 194 0.70 -26.46 -5.70
C LEU A 194 -0.75 -26.28 -5.29
N ASN A 195 -1.09 -26.77 -4.10
CA ASN A 195 -2.38 -26.51 -3.50
C ASN A 195 -2.36 -25.15 -2.81
N CYS A 196 -3.28 -24.27 -3.17
CA CYS A 196 -3.45 -22.98 -2.53
C CYS A 196 -4.71 -23.02 -1.65
N HIS A 197 -4.56 -22.62 -0.39
CA HIS A 197 -5.68 -22.50 0.54
C HIS A 197 -5.66 -21.14 1.22
N SER A 198 -6.81 -20.48 1.28
CA SER A 198 -6.98 -19.24 2.02
C SER A 198 -7.80 -19.48 3.29
N PHE A 199 -7.33 -18.96 4.40
CA PHE A 199 -7.94 -19.07 5.71
C PHE A 199 -8.40 -17.68 6.18
N GLN A 200 -9.64 -17.61 6.64
CA GLN A 200 -10.19 -16.43 7.32
C GLN A 200 -9.92 -16.45 8.84
N ASP A 201 -9.64 -17.64 9.39
CA ASP A 201 -9.34 -17.84 10.80
C ASP A 201 -7.83 -18.09 11.00
N GLU A 202 -7.13 -17.11 11.55
CA GLU A 202 -5.69 -17.17 11.83
C GLU A 202 -5.32 -18.38 12.72
N PRO A 203 -5.96 -18.62 13.88
CA PRO A 203 -5.76 -19.83 14.67
C PRO A 203 -5.74 -21.13 13.87
N GLN A 204 -6.74 -21.33 13.00
CA GLN A 204 -6.85 -22.54 12.19
C GLN A 204 -5.66 -22.70 11.23
N LEU A 205 -5.23 -21.61 10.60
CA LEU A 205 -4.03 -21.60 9.75
C LEU A 205 -2.79 -21.98 10.57
N LEU A 206 -2.60 -21.33 11.73
CA LEU A 206 -1.40 -21.52 12.54
C LEU A 206 -1.33 -22.92 13.16
N ASP A 207 -2.47 -23.51 13.54
CA ASP A 207 -2.54 -24.92 13.97
C ASP A 207 -2.11 -25.87 12.84
N ARG A 208 -2.58 -25.61 11.61
CA ARG A 208 -2.17 -26.38 10.43
C ARG A 208 -0.68 -26.20 10.13
N PHE A 209 -0.17 -24.98 10.22
CA PHE A 209 1.25 -24.68 10.05
C PHE A 209 2.11 -25.41 11.09
N GLY A 210 1.71 -25.39 12.36
CA GLY A 210 2.35 -26.12 13.46
C GLY A 210 2.30 -27.64 13.28
N SER A 211 1.29 -28.18 12.62
CA SER A 211 1.23 -29.61 12.29
C SER A 211 2.21 -30.05 11.18
N GLY A 212 2.90 -29.12 10.53
CA GLY A 212 3.83 -29.41 9.42
C GLY A 212 3.14 -29.67 8.08
N LYS A 213 1.85 -29.32 7.94
CA LYS A 213 1.07 -29.48 6.70
C LYS A 213 1.24 -28.34 5.70
N THR A 214 1.71 -27.18 6.16
CA THR A 214 1.97 -26.00 5.35
C THR A 214 3.44 -25.95 4.96
N ASP A 215 3.75 -25.79 3.66
CA ASP A 215 5.12 -25.63 3.15
C ASP A 215 5.44 -24.15 2.90
N ILE A 216 4.45 -23.38 2.43
CA ILE A 216 4.55 -21.95 2.16
C ILE A 216 3.48 -21.26 3.00
N LEU A 217 3.91 -20.46 3.98
CA LEU A 217 3.01 -19.67 4.81
C LEU A 217 2.95 -18.25 4.24
N PHE A 218 1.79 -17.84 3.73
CA PHE A 218 1.58 -16.51 3.16
C PHE A 218 0.70 -15.65 4.07
N LEU A 219 1.26 -14.58 4.64
CA LEU A 219 0.54 -13.71 5.58
C LEU A 219 0.43 -12.29 5.02
N GLU A 220 -0.80 -11.77 4.93
CA GLU A 220 -1.03 -10.34 5.08
C GLU A 220 -0.97 -10.06 6.59
N LEU A 221 0.02 -9.28 7.02
CA LEU A 221 0.21 -9.02 8.47
C LEU A 221 -0.98 -8.30 9.09
N ILE A 222 -1.70 -7.53 8.27
CA ILE A 222 -3.02 -7.00 8.59
C ILE A 222 -3.91 -7.38 7.42
N ALA A 223 -4.99 -8.12 7.69
CA ALA A 223 -5.90 -8.53 6.66
C ALA A 223 -6.60 -7.31 6.02
N TYR A 224 -6.65 -7.28 4.69
CA TYR A 224 -7.48 -6.31 3.96
C TYR A 224 -8.95 -6.78 3.93
N ASP A 225 -9.61 -6.82 5.07
CA ASP A 225 -10.98 -7.30 5.23
C ASP A 225 -11.82 -6.35 6.11
N TRP A 226 -13.03 -6.77 6.47
CA TRP A 226 -13.93 -6.03 7.35
C TRP A 226 -13.31 -5.74 8.72
N ASN A 227 -12.61 -6.72 9.30
CA ASN A 227 -12.15 -6.70 10.69
C ASN A 227 -10.76 -6.08 10.86
N GLN A 228 -10.00 -5.99 9.77
CA GLN A 228 -8.60 -5.60 9.75
C GLN A 228 -7.75 -6.41 10.75
N THR A 229 -7.96 -7.72 10.76
CA THR A 229 -7.32 -8.63 11.72
C THR A 229 -5.81 -8.55 11.62
N VAL A 230 -5.15 -8.39 12.77
CA VAL A 230 -3.69 -8.27 12.89
C VAL A 230 -3.11 -9.63 13.26
N VAL A 231 -2.10 -10.09 12.52
CA VAL A 231 -1.41 -11.36 12.81
C VAL A 231 -0.77 -11.32 14.20
N ASP A 232 -1.03 -12.31 15.06
CA ASP A 232 -0.36 -12.42 16.36
C ASP A 232 1.02 -13.09 16.21
N PRO A 233 2.14 -12.35 16.38
CA PRO A 233 3.47 -12.94 16.28
C PRO A 233 3.73 -13.98 17.37
N THR A 234 3.09 -13.87 18.55
CA THR A 234 3.23 -14.84 19.63
C THR A 234 2.66 -16.18 19.23
N ARG A 235 1.50 -16.20 18.58
CA ARG A 235 0.88 -17.45 18.10
C ARG A 235 1.66 -18.06 16.96
N LEU A 236 2.19 -17.24 16.05
CA LEU A 236 3.07 -17.74 14.99
C LEU A 236 4.29 -18.46 15.58
N LEU A 237 4.92 -17.88 16.61
CA LEU A 237 6.06 -18.50 17.30
C LEU A 237 5.65 -19.77 18.06
N GLN A 238 4.49 -19.80 18.72
CA GLN A 238 3.96 -21.01 19.36
C GLN A 238 3.70 -22.14 18.34
N ALA A 239 3.13 -21.83 17.18
CA ALA A 239 2.96 -22.80 16.11
C ALA A 239 4.32 -23.33 15.60
N LEU A 240 5.34 -22.47 15.53
CA LEU A 240 6.69 -22.85 15.16
C LEU A 240 7.34 -23.78 16.21
N GLU A 241 7.10 -23.57 17.49
CA GLU A 241 7.61 -24.42 18.58
C GLU A 241 7.15 -25.88 18.43
N VAL A 242 5.90 -26.12 18.02
CA VAL A 242 5.37 -27.48 17.81
C VAL A 242 5.63 -28.03 16.41
N ARG A 243 6.04 -27.18 15.46
CA ARG A 243 6.36 -27.60 14.09
C ARG A 243 7.51 -28.62 14.06
N PRO A 244 7.36 -29.76 13.33
CA PRO A 244 8.45 -30.72 13.15
C PRO A 244 9.69 -30.06 12.52
N SER A 245 10.87 -30.27 13.12
CA SER A 245 12.11 -29.62 12.69
C SER A 245 12.66 -30.14 11.35
N ASP A 246 12.23 -31.32 10.89
CA ASP A 246 12.59 -31.90 9.60
C ASP A 246 11.82 -31.28 8.42
N ARG A 247 10.91 -30.33 8.68
CA ARG A 247 10.03 -29.71 7.68
C ARG A 247 10.49 -28.30 7.31
N PRO A 248 11.25 -28.13 6.20
CA PRO A 248 11.58 -26.81 5.69
C PRO A 248 10.29 -26.06 5.32
N TRP A 249 10.36 -24.73 5.31
CA TRP A 249 9.22 -23.90 4.98
C TRP A 249 9.64 -22.54 4.45
N VAL A 250 8.75 -21.91 3.69
CA VAL A 250 8.90 -20.58 3.10
C VAL A 250 7.93 -19.63 3.78
N LEU A 251 8.41 -18.44 4.14
CA LEU A 251 7.57 -17.35 4.64
C LEU A 251 7.33 -16.34 3.52
N MET A 252 6.08 -16.07 3.17
CA MET A 252 5.69 -14.95 2.33
C MET A 252 4.94 -13.93 3.19
N LEU A 253 5.32 -12.67 3.12
CA LEU A 253 4.68 -11.57 3.84
C LEU A 253 4.24 -10.52 2.84
N ASP A 254 2.96 -10.16 2.83
CA ASP A 254 2.52 -8.92 2.20
C ASP A 254 2.56 -7.78 3.23
N THR A 255 3.47 -6.84 3.03
CA THR A 255 3.66 -5.66 3.89
C THR A 255 3.05 -4.39 3.30
N THR A 256 2.23 -4.49 2.24
CA THR A 256 1.71 -3.33 1.50
C THR A 256 0.94 -2.34 2.38
N LEU A 257 0.17 -2.81 3.37
CA LEU A 257 -0.62 -1.92 4.23
C LEU A 257 0.25 -1.13 5.22
N ILE A 258 1.31 -1.73 5.75
CA ILE A 258 2.08 -1.19 6.87
C ILE A 258 3.44 -0.61 6.45
N GLY A 259 3.92 -1.00 5.27
CA GLY A 259 5.18 -0.55 4.69
C GLY A 259 6.34 -0.61 5.69
N PRO A 260 7.13 0.47 5.85
CA PRO A 260 8.34 0.47 6.68
C PRO A 260 8.07 0.43 8.19
N ILE A 261 6.81 0.47 8.65
CA ILE A 261 6.50 0.38 10.09
C ILE A 261 6.84 -1.01 10.63
N PHE A 262 6.62 -2.05 9.83
CA PHE A 262 6.99 -3.40 10.20
C PHE A 262 8.48 -3.63 9.97
N GLN A 263 9.14 -4.20 10.98
CA GLN A 263 10.54 -4.58 10.92
C GLN A 263 10.60 -6.10 10.98
N LEU A 264 11.17 -6.70 9.94
CA LEU A 264 11.22 -8.15 9.77
C LEU A 264 12.24 -8.83 10.68
N GLU A 265 13.35 -8.15 10.97
CA GLU A 265 14.48 -8.71 11.74
C GLU A 265 14.06 -9.32 13.10
N PRO A 266 13.30 -8.64 13.97
CA PRO A 266 12.88 -9.22 15.24
C PRO A 266 12.12 -10.55 15.10
N LEU A 267 11.28 -10.68 14.06
CA LEU A 267 10.56 -11.93 13.80
C LEU A 267 11.53 -13.04 13.38
N LEU A 268 12.47 -12.75 12.49
CA LEU A 268 13.45 -13.75 12.03
C LEU A 268 14.40 -14.19 13.14
N ILE A 269 14.81 -13.28 14.03
CA ILE A 269 15.60 -13.61 15.23
C ILE A 269 14.80 -14.55 16.14
N ALA A 270 13.51 -14.25 16.36
CA ALA A 270 12.64 -15.05 17.22
C ALA A 270 12.40 -16.48 16.70
N CYS A 271 12.51 -16.70 15.39
CA CYS A 271 12.39 -18.05 14.80
C CYS A 271 13.55 -18.99 15.18
N GLY A 272 14.73 -18.47 15.56
CA GLY A 272 15.91 -19.26 15.94
C GLY A 272 16.28 -20.35 14.92
N GLU A 273 16.58 -21.55 15.40
CA GLU A 273 16.95 -22.72 14.57
C GLU A 273 15.81 -23.22 13.66
N LYS A 274 14.57 -22.80 13.92
CA LYS A 274 13.39 -23.16 13.10
C LYS A 274 13.06 -22.11 12.03
N LYS A 275 14.00 -21.20 11.74
CA LYS A 275 13.84 -20.17 10.71
C LYS A 275 13.46 -20.75 9.33
N PRO A 276 12.70 -19.98 8.53
CA PRO A 276 12.34 -20.40 7.18
C PRO A 276 13.59 -20.49 6.30
N VAL A 277 13.55 -21.36 5.28
CA VAL A 277 14.65 -21.49 4.31
C VAL A 277 14.68 -20.35 3.30
N LEU A 278 13.54 -19.69 3.11
CA LEU A 278 13.36 -18.54 2.24
C LEU A 278 12.28 -17.62 2.81
N VAL A 279 12.51 -16.32 2.75
CA VAL A 279 11.53 -15.28 3.12
C VAL A 279 11.32 -14.37 1.93
N LEU A 280 10.06 -14.11 1.59
CA LEU A 280 9.66 -13.17 0.55
C LEU A 280 8.80 -12.08 1.22
N GLU A 281 9.38 -10.91 1.44
CA GLU A 281 8.62 -9.73 1.84
C GLU A 281 8.21 -8.98 0.57
N ILE A 282 6.90 -8.91 0.34
CA ILE A 282 6.29 -8.39 -0.88
C ILE A 282 5.48 -7.14 -0.54
N ARG A 283 5.56 -6.12 -1.40
CA ARG A 283 4.73 -4.93 -1.25
C ARG A 283 4.43 -4.25 -2.58
N SER A 284 3.28 -3.57 -2.65
CA SER A 284 3.00 -2.62 -3.71
C SER A 284 3.65 -1.26 -3.42
N GLY A 285 4.73 -0.95 -4.14
CA GLY A 285 5.41 0.34 -4.02
C GLY A 285 4.66 1.52 -4.62
N LEU A 286 3.47 1.32 -5.20
CA LEU A 286 2.56 2.41 -5.56
C LEU A 286 2.06 3.17 -4.34
N LYS A 287 1.85 2.46 -3.22
CA LYS A 287 1.13 3.00 -2.05
C LYS A 287 2.01 3.99 -1.31
N LEU A 288 2.81 3.49 -0.36
CA LEU A 288 3.52 4.32 0.62
C LEU A 288 4.86 4.85 0.10
N GLU A 289 5.51 4.13 -0.83
CA GLU A 289 6.89 4.38 -1.26
C GLU A 289 7.04 5.47 -2.34
N GLN A 290 5.91 5.99 -2.84
CA GLN A 290 5.86 7.10 -3.80
C GLN A 290 5.36 8.40 -3.16
N VAL A 291 5.43 8.50 -1.82
CA VAL A 291 5.06 9.68 -1.02
C VAL A 291 3.68 10.25 -1.39
N GLY A 292 2.78 9.33 -1.78
CA GLY A 292 1.41 9.60 -2.16
C GLY A 292 1.17 10.40 -3.45
N LEU A 293 2.17 10.47 -4.35
CA LEU A 293 2.03 11.10 -5.67
C LEU A 293 1.55 10.14 -6.77
N GLU A 294 1.32 8.85 -6.47
CA GLU A 294 0.70 7.88 -7.40
C GLU A 294 1.32 7.88 -8.80
N PHE A 295 2.64 7.80 -8.90
CA PHE A 295 3.34 7.97 -10.17
C PHE A 295 3.18 6.76 -11.10
N SER A 296 3.49 5.55 -10.63
CA SER A 296 3.39 4.32 -11.42
C SER A 296 3.13 3.12 -10.53
N ASN A 297 2.40 2.14 -11.05
CA ASN A 297 2.40 0.81 -10.44
C ASN A 297 3.82 0.24 -10.37
N VAL A 298 4.10 -0.45 -9.27
CA VAL A 298 5.34 -1.19 -9.02
C VAL A 298 5.11 -2.16 -7.86
N GLY A 299 5.68 -3.35 -7.98
CA GLY A 299 5.77 -4.34 -6.90
C GLY A 299 7.23 -4.55 -6.53
N VAL A 300 7.51 -4.76 -5.25
CA VAL A 300 8.86 -5.03 -4.74
C VAL A 300 8.84 -6.35 -4.00
N ILE A 301 9.86 -7.18 -4.23
CA ILE A 301 10.13 -8.38 -3.45
C ILE A 301 11.51 -8.23 -2.82
N LYS A 302 11.56 -8.23 -1.48
CA LYS A 302 12.77 -8.47 -0.72
C LYS A 302 12.86 -9.96 -0.43
N THR A 303 13.84 -10.61 -1.03
CA THR A 303 14.11 -12.04 -0.89
C THR A 303 15.21 -12.23 0.14
N LEU A 304 14.98 -13.05 1.16
CA LEU A 304 15.99 -13.41 2.14
C LEU A 304 16.18 -14.92 2.26
N SER A 305 17.40 -15.35 2.53
CA SER A 305 17.72 -16.72 2.93
C SER A 305 18.84 -16.72 3.98
N PRO A 306 18.91 -17.73 4.87
CA PRO A 306 20.04 -17.88 5.78
C PRO A 306 21.38 -17.92 5.03
N GLU A 307 22.43 -17.32 5.59
CA GLU A 307 23.78 -17.34 4.99
C GLU A 307 24.40 -18.74 4.96
N GLU A 308 24.08 -19.56 5.95
CA GLU A 308 24.55 -20.93 6.14
C GLU A 308 23.65 -21.98 5.47
N LEU A 309 22.70 -21.56 4.62
CA LEU A 309 21.79 -22.45 3.93
C LEU A 309 22.56 -23.48 3.06
N ASP A 310 22.14 -24.75 3.09
CA ASP A 310 22.63 -25.76 2.15
C ASP A 310 22.08 -25.50 0.74
N ASP A 311 22.84 -24.74 -0.04
CA ASP A 311 22.54 -24.37 -1.43
C ASP A 311 22.41 -25.56 -2.40
N ASN A 312 22.88 -26.76 -2.02
CA ASN A 312 22.65 -27.96 -2.83
C ASN A 312 21.22 -28.45 -2.66
N ARG A 313 20.67 -28.31 -1.45
CA ARG A 313 19.33 -28.77 -1.08
C ARG A 313 18.26 -27.73 -1.36
N TYR A 314 18.50 -26.48 -0.98
CA TYR A 314 17.53 -25.39 -1.04
C TYR A 314 17.92 -24.31 -2.04
N VAL A 315 17.02 -23.36 -2.31
CA VAL A 315 17.30 -22.19 -3.14
C VAL A 315 17.57 -20.99 -2.24
N ASN A 316 18.76 -20.41 -2.32
CA ASN A 316 19.10 -19.20 -1.59
C ASN A 316 18.53 -17.92 -2.26
N ALA A 317 18.67 -16.79 -1.58
CA ALA A 317 18.14 -15.50 -2.02
C ALA A 317 18.66 -15.09 -3.39
N LYS A 318 19.96 -15.27 -3.66
CA LYS A 318 20.58 -14.93 -4.94
C LYS A 318 20.05 -15.78 -6.10
N GLN A 319 19.96 -17.09 -5.90
CA GLN A 319 19.41 -18.00 -6.89
C GLN A 319 17.93 -17.72 -7.16
N PHE A 320 17.15 -17.42 -6.11
CA PHE A 320 15.74 -17.08 -6.23
C PHE A 320 15.53 -15.74 -6.93
N HIS A 321 16.31 -14.70 -6.59
CA HIS A 321 16.34 -13.41 -7.29
C HIS A 321 16.60 -13.57 -8.79
N LEU A 322 17.59 -14.38 -9.18
CA LEU A 322 17.86 -14.65 -10.59
C LEU A 322 16.68 -15.34 -11.29
N ALA A 323 16.00 -16.25 -10.60
CA ALA A 323 14.81 -16.91 -11.11
C ALA A 323 13.62 -15.94 -11.24
N LEU A 324 13.44 -15.03 -10.28
CA LEU A 324 12.46 -13.95 -10.34
C LEU A 324 12.73 -13.01 -11.53
N ALA A 325 13.97 -12.53 -11.68
CA ALA A 325 14.36 -11.66 -12.79
C ALA A 325 14.16 -12.34 -14.16
N PHE A 326 14.46 -13.64 -14.26
CA PHE A 326 14.19 -14.43 -15.46
C PHE A 326 12.68 -14.57 -15.73
N SER A 327 11.90 -14.94 -14.70
CA SER A 327 10.45 -15.12 -14.78
C SER A 327 9.75 -13.83 -15.19
N ARG A 328 10.15 -12.70 -14.60
CA ARG A 328 9.65 -11.35 -14.92
C ARG A 328 9.67 -11.05 -16.42
N GLY A 329 10.80 -11.35 -17.06
CA GLY A 329 10.94 -11.18 -18.50
C GLY A 329 10.06 -12.12 -19.31
N LYS A 330 9.88 -13.38 -18.87
CA LYS A 330 9.05 -14.35 -19.59
C LYS A 330 7.55 -14.06 -19.47
N MET A 331 7.10 -13.66 -18.28
CA MET A 331 5.70 -13.35 -17.99
C MET A 331 5.28 -11.96 -18.49
N GLY A 332 6.21 -11.12 -18.92
CA GLY A 332 5.88 -9.74 -19.33
C GLY A 332 5.52 -8.84 -18.16
N THR A 333 6.03 -9.14 -16.97
CA THR A 333 5.72 -8.40 -15.73
C THR A 333 6.81 -7.39 -15.35
N ALA A 334 7.77 -7.12 -16.24
CA ALA A 334 8.79 -6.09 -16.04
C ALA A 334 8.20 -4.68 -16.06
N LEU A 335 8.86 -3.75 -15.35
CA LEU A 335 8.62 -2.33 -15.54
C LEU A 335 9.03 -1.94 -16.96
N SER A 336 8.21 -1.16 -17.64
CA SER A 336 8.61 -0.47 -18.87
C SER A 336 9.63 0.63 -18.58
N LEU A 337 10.40 1.05 -19.58
CA LEU A 337 11.35 2.15 -19.47
C LEU A 337 10.67 3.45 -19.03
N SER A 338 9.43 3.69 -19.48
CA SER A 338 8.62 4.84 -19.06
C SER A 338 8.35 4.81 -17.56
N GLN A 339 7.96 3.66 -17.02
CA GLN A 339 7.73 3.49 -15.58
C GLN A 339 9.03 3.64 -14.79
N VAL A 340 10.14 3.09 -15.28
CA VAL A 340 11.47 3.27 -14.67
C VAL A 340 11.87 4.75 -14.63
N ALA A 341 11.69 5.48 -15.73
CA ALA A 341 12.00 6.91 -15.81
C ALA A 341 11.13 7.74 -14.85
N ILE A 342 9.84 7.42 -14.74
CA ILE A 342 8.93 8.07 -13.79
C ILE A 342 9.35 7.79 -12.33
N LEU A 343 9.75 6.56 -12.02
CA LEU A 343 10.16 6.16 -10.66
C LEU A 343 11.59 6.61 -10.30
N ASP A 344 12.30 7.26 -11.22
CA ASP A 344 13.69 7.67 -11.05
C ASP A 344 13.86 8.85 -10.07
N ALA A 345 12.76 9.47 -9.61
CA ALA A 345 12.80 10.57 -8.63
C ALA A 345 13.52 10.17 -7.31
N PRO A 346 14.33 11.04 -6.68
CA PRO A 346 15.21 10.66 -5.57
C PRO A 346 14.49 10.22 -4.29
N TRP A 347 13.30 10.73 -4.03
CA TRP A 347 12.52 10.39 -2.83
C TRP A 347 11.70 9.11 -3.01
N VAL A 348 11.55 8.60 -4.22
CA VAL A 348 10.79 7.37 -4.49
C VAL A 348 11.61 6.17 -3.99
N PHE A 349 11.03 5.43 -3.03
CA PHE A 349 11.67 4.39 -2.21
C PHE A 349 12.74 4.89 -1.23
N HIS A 350 12.84 6.20 -0.98
CA HIS A 350 13.78 6.70 0.01
C HIS A 350 13.28 6.39 1.44
N PRO A 351 14.10 5.78 2.34
CA PRO A 351 13.63 5.32 3.64
C PRO A 351 13.00 6.42 4.50
N GLU A 352 13.69 7.56 4.65
CA GLU A 352 13.21 8.65 5.52
C GLU A 352 11.91 9.29 5.00
N TRP A 353 11.83 9.59 3.71
CA TRP A 353 10.63 10.13 3.08
C TRP A 353 9.45 9.16 3.17
N THR A 354 9.70 7.88 2.89
CA THR A 354 8.70 6.82 2.97
C THR A 354 8.20 6.65 4.40
N LEU A 355 9.10 6.64 5.38
CA LEU A 355 8.73 6.51 6.80
C LEU A 355 7.93 7.73 7.27
N LYS A 356 8.37 8.95 6.97
CA LYS A 356 7.64 10.18 7.32
C LYS A 356 6.23 10.17 6.71
N HIS A 357 6.11 9.88 5.41
CA HIS A 357 4.82 9.79 4.72
C HIS A 357 3.91 8.72 5.34
N THR A 358 4.45 7.52 5.55
CA THR A 358 3.69 6.41 6.13
C THR A 358 3.19 6.75 7.53
N GLN A 359 4.02 7.37 8.37
CA GLN A 359 3.61 7.81 9.71
C GLN A 359 2.45 8.80 9.65
N SER A 360 2.50 9.80 8.76
CA SER A 360 1.39 10.74 8.58
C SER A 360 0.11 10.05 8.15
N VAL A 361 0.17 9.10 7.21
CA VAL A 361 -1.00 8.30 6.79
C VAL A 361 -1.58 7.53 7.99
N MET A 362 -0.75 6.81 8.74
CA MET A 362 -1.23 6.02 9.89
C MET A 362 -1.80 6.90 10.99
N ASP A 363 -1.17 8.05 11.27
CA ASP A 363 -1.65 8.97 12.30
C ASP A 363 -3.04 9.52 11.98
N ASN A 364 -3.28 9.89 10.71
CA ASN A 364 -4.57 10.43 10.28
C ASN A 364 -5.68 9.37 10.31
N ASN A 365 -5.39 8.14 9.88
CA ASN A 365 -6.37 7.04 9.95
C ASN A 365 -6.64 6.62 11.40
N ARG A 366 -5.61 6.58 12.26
CA ARG A 366 -5.78 6.36 13.70
C ARG A 366 -6.66 7.43 14.31
N LEU A 367 -6.42 8.71 13.99
CA LEU A 367 -7.22 9.83 14.50
C LEU A 367 -8.70 9.68 14.12
N LEU A 368 -8.99 9.36 12.86
CA LEU A 368 -10.35 9.09 12.41
C LEU A 368 -10.99 7.91 13.15
N ALA A 369 -10.28 6.78 13.27
CA ALA A 369 -10.78 5.60 13.96
C ALA A 369 -11.19 5.89 15.40
N PHE A 370 -10.34 6.58 16.17
CA PHE A 370 -10.66 6.97 17.56
C PHE A 370 -11.78 8.02 17.63
N ALA A 371 -11.91 8.90 16.64
CA ALA A 371 -12.98 9.90 16.61
C ALA A 371 -14.37 9.26 16.41
N LEU A 372 -14.42 8.07 15.79
CA LEU A 372 -15.65 7.35 15.50
C LEU A 372 -15.94 6.20 16.49
N SER A 373 -14.94 5.67 17.20
CA SER A 373 -15.07 4.41 17.95
C SER A 373 -16.16 4.39 19.03
N GLU A 374 -16.47 5.55 19.61
CA GLU A 374 -17.46 5.69 20.68
C GLU A 374 -18.85 6.15 20.19
N ILE A 375 -19.01 6.37 18.89
CA ILE A 375 -20.27 6.85 18.31
C ILE A 375 -21.13 5.65 17.96
N SER A 376 -22.26 5.52 18.64
CA SER A 376 -23.31 4.57 18.29
C SER A 376 -24.28 5.21 17.31
N GLY A 377 -24.64 4.52 16.24
CA GLY A 377 -25.60 5.00 15.24
C GLY A 377 -25.53 4.18 13.96
N LEU A 378 -25.21 4.85 12.85
CA LEU A 378 -25.39 4.33 11.49
C LEU A 378 -24.54 3.09 11.21
N PHE A 379 -23.36 3.04 11.82
CA PHE A 379 -22.42 1.93 11.69
C PHE A 379 -22.52 0.99 12.89
N ALA A 380 -22.51 -0.31 12.61
CA ALA A 380 -22.50 -1.35 13.63
C ALA A 380 -21.14 -1.45 14.33
N ARG A 381 -20.06 -1.15 13.58
CA ARG A 381 -18.69 -1.21 14.08
C ARG A 381 -17.75 -0.30 13.29
N VAL A 382 -16.74 0.22 13.97
CA VAL A 382 -15.55 0.85 13.38
C VAL A 382 -14.37 -0.07 13.61
N ASN A 383 -13.74 -0.53 12.53
CA ASN A 383 -12.58 -1.41 12.56
C ASN A 383 -11.33 -0.64 12.17
N HIS A 384 -10.32 -0.76 13.04
CA HIS A 384 -8.97 -0.30 12.80
C HIS A 384 -8.03 -1.05 13.76
N PRO A 385 -6.83 -1.50 13.34
CA PRO A 385 -5.87 -2.22 14.18
C PRO A 385 -5.57 -1.55 15.53
N ALA A 386 -5.50 -0.22 15.57
CA ALA A 386 -5.27 0.54 16.81
C ALA A 386 -6.41 0.46 17.85
N LEU A 387 -7.61 0.01 17.44
CA LEU A 387 -8.74 -0.24 18.33
C LEU A 387 -8.82 -1.72 18.76
N GLY A 388 -8.12 -2.60 18.04
CA GLY A 388 -8.21 -4.06 18.20
C GLY A 388 -7.41 -4.64 19.38
N PRO A 389 -7.46 -5.98 19.55
CA PRO A 389 -6.78 -6.67 20.66
C PRO A 389 -5.26 -6.56 20.59
N GLN A 390 -4.68 -6.49 19.37
CA GLN A 390 -3.23 -6.40 19.14
C GLN A 390 -2.70 -4.96 19.09
N ARG A 391 -3.45 -3.99 19.59
CA ARG A 391 -3.11 -2.54 19.57
C ARG A 391 -1.85 -2.16 20.34
N GLU A 392 -1.15 -3.09 20.98
CA GLU A 392 0.15 -2.85 21.62
C GLU A 392 1.32 -3.12 20.66
N LEU A 393 1.11 -3.89 19.57
CA LEU A 393 2.12 -4.12 18.54
C LEU A 393 2.36 -2.84 17.74
N VAL A 394 3.61 -2.36 17.67
CA VAL A 394 3.97 -1.08 17.02
C VAL A 394 3.44 -0.96 15.59
N TRP A 395 3.31 -2.08 14.89
CA TRP A 395 2.85 -2.16 13.51
C TRP A 395 1.36 -2.46 13.34
N ALA A 396 0.58 -2.61 14.44
CA ALA A 396 -0.88 -2.71 14.40
C ALA A 396 -1.52 -1.37 14.04
N GLU A 397 -1.37 -0.96 12.79
CA GLU A 397 -1.84 0.30 12.20
C GLU A 397 -2.32 0.04 10.78
N SER A 398 -3.27 0.85 10.30
CA SER A 398 -3.81 0.68 8.95
C SER A 398 -3.90 2.03 8.23
N PRO A 399 -3.64 2.08 6.90
CA PRO A 399 -3.82 3.28 6.10
C PRO A 399 -5.29 3.52 5.72
N ILE A 400 -6.21 2.78 6.33
CA ILE A 400 -7.64 2.81 6.11
C ILE A 400 -8.39 2.57 7.43
N VAL A 401 -9.60 3.12 7.53
CA VAL A 401 -10.59 2.81 8.56
C VAL A 401 -11.79 2.16 7.89
N VAL A 402 -12.24 1.03 8.42
CA VAL A 402 -13.40 0.29 7.91
C VAL A 402 -14.59 0.48 8.84
N MET A 403 -15.75 0.78 8.26
CA MET A 403 -17.01 0.92 8.97
C MET A 403 -18.01 -0.11 8.43
N GLU A 404 -18.51 -0.93 9.35
CA GLU A 404 -19.51 -1.95 9.06
C GLU A 404 -20.92 -1.38 9.20
N PHE A 405 -21.79 -1.69 8.24
CA PHE A 405 -23.21 -1.39 8.36
C PHE A 405 -23.89 -2.40 9.28
N HIS A 406 -25.02 -2.01 9.88
CA HIS A 406 -25.92 -2.98 10.49
C HIS A 406 -26.46 -3.91 9.40
N VAL A 407 -26.58 -5.21 9.71
CA VAL A 407 -27.01 -6.24 8.72
C VAL A 407 -28.33 -5.87 8.03
N ALA A 408 -29.27 -5.23 8.75
CA ALA A 408 -30.55 -4.81 8.20
C ALA A 408 -30.45 -3.59 7.25
N GLU A 409 -29.35 -2.86 7.28
CA GLU A 409 -29.12 -1.61 6.55
C GLU A 409 -28.08 -1.77 5.41
N ASP A 410 -27.35 -2.87 5.39
CA ASP A 410 -26.31 -3.19 4.39
C ASP A 410 -26.95 -3.58 3.05
N SER A 411 -27.23 -2.56 2.23
CA SER A 411 -27.85 -2.70 0.92
C SER A 411 -27.24 -1.74 -0.09
N GLY A 412 -27.23 -2.13 -1.37
CA GLY A 412 -26.70 -1.28 -2.45
C GLY A 412 -27.36 0.10 -2.53
N GLU A 413 -28.68 0.19 -2.29
CA GLU A 413 -29.39 1.47 -2.27
C GLU A 413 -28.87 2.40 -1.15
N ASN A 414 -28.70 1.86 0.05
CA ASN A 414 -28.17 2.62 1.18
C ASN A 414 -26.70 3.00 0.98
N HIS A 415 -25.91 2.13 0.35
CA HIS A 415 -24.52 2.42 -0.02
C HIS A 415 -24.44 3.63 -0.97
N ASP A 416 -25.21 3.60 -2.05
CA ASP A 416 -25.27 4.70 -3.01
C ASP A 416 -25.78 5.99 -2.37
N PHE A 417 -26.77 5.88 -1.47
CA PHE A 417 -27.30 7.02 -0.73
C PHE A 417 -26.27 7.65 0.21
N LEU A 418 -25.53 6.85 0.98
CA LEU A 418 -24.46 7.35 1.86
C LEU A 418 -23.39 8.09 1.05
N LEU A 419 -22.92 7.48 -0.05
CA LEU A 419 -21.91 8.11 -0.90
C LEU A 419 -22.44 9.42 -1.52
N ALA A 420 -23.73 9.48 -1.89
CA ALA A 420 -24.35 10.69 -2.38
C ALA A 420 -24.42 11.81 -1.32
N VAL A 421 -24.77 11.48 -0.08
CA VAL A 421 -24.76 12.43 1.05
C VAL A 421 -23.33 12.93 1.31
N ILE A 422 -22.34 12.03 1.36
CA ILE A 422 -20.93 12.42 1.51
C ILE A 422 -20.51 13.37 0.39
N THR A 423 -20.87 13.05 -0.85
CA THR A 423 -20.54 13.89 -2.01
C THR A 423 -21.13 15.30 -1.85
N HIS A 424 -22.40 15.38 -1.47
CA HIS A 424 -23.10 16.64 -1.24
C HIS A 424 -22.38 17.47 -0.16
N GLU A 425 -22.14 16.87 1.00
CA GLU A 425 -21.50 17.52 2.13
C GLU A 425 -20.06 17.96 1.84
N VAL A 426 -19.28 17.15 1.13
CA VAL A 426 -17.94 17.51 0.66
C VAL A 426 -17.98 18.76 -0.20
N ARG A 427 -18.95 18.89 -1.12
CA ARG A 427 -19.09 20.11 -1.94
C ARG A 427 -19.54 21.31 -1.12
N GLN A 428 -20.54 21.14 -0.24
CA GLN A 428 -21.05 22.24 0.60
C GLN A 428 -19.97 22.79 1.54
N ARG A 429 -19.19 21.88 2.14
CA ARG A 429 -18.09 22.20 3.05
C ARG A 429 -16.78 22.52 2.33
N LYS A 430 -16.71 22.34 1.00
CA LYS A 430 -15.50 22.52 0.16
C LYS A 430 -14.29 21.69 0.64
N LEU A 431 -14.53 20.48 1.15
CA LEU A 431 -13.47 19.58 1.63
C LEU A 431 -12.66 18.99 0.48
N VAL A 432 -11.36 18.77 0.69
CA VAL A 432 -10.51 18.00 -0.23
C VAL A 432 -10.64 16.50 0.10
N PHE A 433 -11.78 15.92 -0.30
CA PHE A 433 -12.12 14.51 -0.08
C PHE A 433 -12.68 13.88 -1.34
N GLN A 434 -12.13 12.75 -1.77
CA GLN A 434 -12.44 12.14 -3.07
C GLN A 434 -13.09 10.75 -2.92
N LYS A 435 -13.97 10.39 -3.86
CA LYS A 435 -14.37 9.00 -4.05
C LYS A 435 -13.27 8.34 -4.86
N GLY A 436 -12.70 7.27 -4.33
CA GLY A 436 -11.63 6.60 -5.04
C GLY A 436 -11.14 5.37 -4.31
N ALA A 437 -10.68 4.42 -5.13
CA ALA A 437 -10.09 3.20 -4.64
C ALA A 437 -8.68 3.44 -4.06
N SER A 438 -8.15 2.38 -3.43
CA SER A 438 -6.79 2.31 -2.88
C SER A 438 -6.60 3.17 -1.61
N PHE A 439 -5.35 3.36 -1.18
CA PHE A 439 -4.93 4.02 0.05
C PHE A 439 -3.45 4.44 -0.03
N GLY A 440 -2.95 5.13 1.00
CA GLY A 440 -1.53 5.47 1.15
C GLY A 440 -1.10 6.74 0.41
N PHE A 441 -2.06 7.58 0.00
CA PHE A 441 -1.80 8.76 -0.83
C PHE A 441 -1.74 10.07 -0.04
N ARG A 442 -1.57 11.20 -0.74
CA ARG A 442 -1.56 12.53 -0.09
C ARG A 442 -2.97 12.97 0.27
N HIS A 443 -3.91 12.86 -0.65
CA HIS A 443 -5.33 13.19 -0.48
C HIS A 443 -6.11 12.08 0.24
N HIS A 444 -7.22 12.48 0.85
CA HIS A 444 -8.15 11.59 1.54
C HIS A 444 -9.14 10.98 0.54
N ARG A 445 -9.45 9.69 0.70
CA ARG A 445 -10.41 8.98 -0.15
C ARG A 445 -11.44 8.20 0.65
N CYS A 446 -12.59 7.96 0.04
CA CYS A 446 -13.54 6.96 0.50
C CYS A 446 -14.10 6.12 -0.64
N GLU A 447 -14.55 4.91 -0.29
CA GLU A 447 -15.31 4.05 -1.17
C GLU A 447 -16.13 3.05 -0.37
N ILE A 448 -17.06 2.37 -1.05
CA ILE A 448 -17.72 1.19 -0.54
C ILE A 448 -17.17 0.00 -1.33
N ILE A 449 -16.65 -0.98 -0.61
CA ILE A 449 -16.10 -2.19 -1.20
C ILE A 449 -17.15 -3.30 -1.06
N GLN A 450 -17.47 -3.94 -2.19
CA GLN A 450 -18.33 -5.12 -2.26
C GLN A 450 -17.51 -6.27 -2.86
N PRO A 451 -16.85 -7.09 -2.04
CA PRO A 451 -16.01 -8.15 -2.53
C PRO A 451 -16.84 -9.21 -3.27
N SER A 452 -16.56 -9.41 -4.57
CA SER A 452 -17.27 -10.42 -5.37
C SER A 452 -16.89 -11.86 -5.01
N SER A 453 -15.81 -12.06 -4.25
CA SER A 453 -15.26 -13.37 -3.88
C SER A 453 -15.69 -13.84 -2.47
N TYR A 454 -16.55 -13.08 -1.78
CA TYR A 454 -17.03 -13.44 -0.45
C TYR A 454 -18.53 -13.75 -0.53
N ASP A 455 -18.86 -15.03 -0.68
CA ASP A 455 -20.24 -15.50 -0.53
C ASP A 455 -20.58 -15.51 0.96
N TYR A 456 -21.48 -14.64 1.40
CA TYR A 456 -22.05 -14.78 2.73
C TYR A 456 -22.88 -16.07 2.79
N PRO A 457 -22.97 -16.74 3.97
CA PRO A 457 -23.75 -17.97 4.12
C PRO A 457 -25.23 -17.84 3.73
N ASP A 458 -25.76 -16.61 3.69
CA ASP A 458 -27.12 -16.28 3.26
C ASP A 458 -27.23 -15.88 1.78
N GLY A 459 -26.12 -15.87 1.04
CA GLY A 459 -26.04 -15.45 -0.37
C GLY A 459 -26.17 -13.94 -0.59
N GLY A 460 -26.17 -13.12 0.47
CA GLY A 460 -26.27 -11.67 0.37
C GLY A 460 -24.92 -11.01 0.04
N SER A 461 -24.91 -10.07 -0.90
CA SER A 461 -23.74 -9.21 -1.13
C SER A 461 -23.72 -8.10 -0.09
N ARG A 462 -22.80 -8.17 0.88
CA ARG A 462 -22.59 -7.13 1.89
C ARG A 462 -21.35 -6.31 1.59
N GLY A 463 -21.46 -5.00 1.76
CA GLY A 463 -20.35 -4.09 1.56
C GLY A 463 -19.74 -3.63 2.87
N PHE A 464 -18.60 -2.97 2.80
CA PHE A 464 -18.14 -2.13 3.89
C PHE A 464 -17.74 -0.75 3.39
N PHE A 465 -17.98 0.25 4.24
CA PHE A 465 -17.55 1.60 3.95
C PHE A 465 -16.12 1.77 4.42
N LYS A 466 -15.25 2.23 3.52
CA LYS A 466 -13.83 2.43 3.78
C LYS A 466 -13.49 3.89 3.59
N VAL A 467 -12.79 4.45 4.58
CA VAL A 467 -12.12 5.75 4.46
C VAL A 467 -10.61 5.53 4.53
N ALA A 468 -9.90 6.04 3.54
CA ALA A 468 -8.45 6.05 3.47
C ALA A 468 -7.97 7.50 3.64
N MET A 469 -7.64 7.88 4.88
CA MET A 469 -7.07 9.20 5.10
C MET A 469 -5.65 9.25 4.52
N GLY A 470 -5.38 10.22 3.65
CA GLY A 470 -4.05 10.45 3.12
C GLY A 470 -3.10 11.08 4.15
N ALA A 471 -1.88 11.38 3.72
CA ALA A 471 -0.84 11.96 4.57
C ALA A 471 -1.06 13.44 4.91
N ARG A 472 -1.86 14.17 4.12
CA ARG A 472 -2.10 15.60 4.37
C ARG A 472 -2.82 15.81 5.69
N ARG A 473 -2.40 16.84 6.43
CA ARG A 473 -3.11 17.38 7.60
C ARG A 473 -3.74 18.73 7.24
N GLY A 474 -4.61 19.25 8.09
CA GLY A 474 -5.19 20.57 7.93
C GLY A 474 -6.71 20.56 7.94
N PRO A 475 -7.36 21.61 7.43
CA PRO A 475 -8.81 21.81 7.57
C PRO A 475 -9.66 20.68 6.99
N SER A 476 -9.26 20.05 5.87
CA SER A 476 -10.02 18.94 5.31
C SER A 476 -9.95 17.69 6.19
N LEU A 477 -8.81 17.40 6.82
CA LEU A 477 -8.71 16.28 7.78
C LEU A 477 -9.74 16.46 8.91
N ASP A 478 -9.75 17.63 9.54
CA ASP A 478 -10.67 17.93 10.63
C ASP A 478 -12.13 17.95 10.16
N GLY A 479 -12.40 18.55 8.99
CA GLY A 479 -13.73 18.61 8.40
C GLY A 479 -14.28 17.26 7.97
N ILE A 480 -13.42 16.35 7.48
CA ILE A 480 -13.79 14.96 7.17
C ILE A 480 -14.09 14.20 8.45
N ILE A 481 -13.27 14.33 9.50
CA ILE A 481 -13.55 13.69 10.78
C ILE A 481 -14.91 14.15 11.31
N LEU A 482 -15.17 15.45 11.33
CA LEU A 482 -16.45 15.99 11.77
C LEU A 482 -17.62 15.46 10.92
N LEU A 483 -17.48 15.45 9.60
CA LEU A 483 -18.50 14.89 8.70
C LEU A 483 -18.76 13.40 9.00
N MET A 484 -17.71 12.59 9.18
CA MET A 484 -17.87 11.18 9.50
C MET A 484 -18.53 10.97 10.87
N GLN A 485 -18.21 11.80 11.86
CA GLN A 485 -18.86 11.76 13.19
C GLN A 485 -20.35 12.08 13.11
N GLU A 486 -20.72 13.11 12.35
CA GLU A 486 -22.12 13.50 12.14
C GLU A 486 -22.90 12.40 11.40
N LEU A 487 -22.31 11.81 10.36
CA LEU A 487 -22.92 10.69 9.63
C LEU A 487 -23.07 9.45 10.52
N ALA A 488 -22.04 9.12 11.31
CA ALA A 488 -22.07 7.99 12.24
C ALA A 488 -23.13 8.17 13.34
N ALA A 489 -23.47 9.40 13.72
CA ALA A 489 -24.42 9.70 14.79
C ALA A 489 -25.90 9.55 14.39
N PHE A 490 -26.23 9.42 13.09
CA PHE A 490 -27.58 9.07 12.67
C PHE A 490 -27.95 7.68 13.17
N THR A 491 -29.17 7.50 13.69
CA THR A 491 -29.57 6.19 14.25
C THR A 491 -29.67 5.09 13.20
N ASP A 492 -30.09 5.44 11.98
CA ASP A 492 -30.30 4.53 10.86
C ASP A 492 -30.36 5.32 9.53
N PHE A 493 -30.50 4.62 8.40
CA PHE A 493 -30.63 5.27 7.08
C PHE A 493 -31.96 5.99 6.91
N LYS A 494 -33.01 5.63 7.65
CA LYS A 494 -34.28 6.35 7.60
C LYS A 494 -34.11 7.77 8.16
N ALA A 495 -33.43 7.92 9.29
CA ALA A 495 -33.08 9.20 9.87
C ALA A 495 -32.18 10.02 8.93
N LEU A 496 -31.19 9.37 8.31
CA LEU A 496 -30.34 10.03 7.32
C LEU A 496 -31.13 10.51 6.10
N LYS A 497 -32.00 9.68 5.52
CA LYS A 497 -32.87 10.05 4.38
C LYS A 497 -33.84 11.18 4.74
N LEU A 498 -34.33 11.24 5.98
CA LEU A 498 -35.16 12.34 6.47
C LEU A 498 -34.40 13.66 6.63
N ALA A 499 -33.12 13.60 7.01
CA ALA A 499 -32.25 14.79 7.08
C ALA A 499 -31.81 15.29 5.70
N TYR A 500 -31.78 14.41 4.71
CA TYR A 500 -31.35 14.69 3.34
C TYR A 500 -32.43 14.39 2.27
N PRO A 501 -33.66 14.93 2.39
CA PRO A 501 -34.78 14.56 1.51
C PRO A 501 -34.57 15.00 0.05
N GLN A 502 -33.69 15.97 -0.19
CA GLN A 502 -33.37 16.50 -1.52
C GLN A 502 -32.36 15.64 -2.30
N ILE A 503 -31.62 14.75 -1.61
CA ILE A 503 -30.53 13.99 -2.21
C ILE A 503 -31.09 12.87 -3.09
N LYS A 504 -30.65 12.87 -4.36
CA LYS A 504 -30.93 11.82 -5.33
C LYS A 504 -29.59 11.21 -5.77
N PRO A 505 -29.27 9.96 -5.41
CA PRO A 505 -27.94 9.38 -5.64
C PRO A 505 -27.46 9.50 -7.08
N GLU A 506 -28.34 9.22 -8.04
CA GLU A 506 -28.07 9.29 -9.48
C GLU A 506 -27.53 10.66 -9.94
N LYS A 507 -27.99 11.74 -9.31
CA LYS A 507 -27.56 13.11 -9.63
C LYS A 507 -26.28 13.50 -8.91
N GLU A 508 -26.17 13.13 -7.64
CA GLU A 508 -25.04 13.54 -6.81
C GLU A 508 -23.76 12.78 -7.14
N LEU A 509 -23.86 11.48 -7.39
CA LEU A 509 -22.71 10.63 -7.72
C LEU A 509 -22.06 11.04 -9.05
N ALA A 510 -22.84 11.62 -9.99
CA ALA A 510 -22.32 12.15 -11.25
C ALA A 510 -21.44 13.39 -11.09
N GLY A 511 -21.55 14.11 -9.97
CA GLY A 511 -20.76 15.33 -9.72
C GLY A 511 -19.66 15.15 -8.67
N PHE A 512 -19.33 13.92 -8.26
CA PHE A 512 -18.21 13.72 -7.33
C PHE A 512 -17.01 14.47 -7.91
N PRO A 513 -16.32 15.34 -7.16
CA PRO A 513 -15.18 16.07 -7.70
C PRO A 513 -14.16 15.09 -8.28
N ASP A 514 -14.17 14.97 -9.60
CA ASP A 514 -13.21 14.23 -10.38
C ASP A 514 -12.07 15.20 -10.73
N LEU A 515 -10.83 14.71 -10.66
CA LEU A 515 -9.62 15.46 -11.02
C LEU A 515 -9.71 16.05 -12.44
N THR A 516 -10.59 15.51 -13.29
CA THR A 516 -10.92 16.05 -14.60
C THR A 516 -11.58 17.44 -14.55
N ALA A 517 -12.38 17.75 -13.54
CA ALA A 517 -13.01 19.07 -13.39
C ALA A 517 -12.00 20.17 -13.00
N ILE A 518 -10.91 19.80 -12.30
CA ILE A 518 -9.79 20.70 -11.98
C ILE A 518 -8.97 21.02 -13.25
N ARG A 519 -8.97 20.14 -14.26
CA ARG A 519 -8.21 20.33 -15.51
C ARG A 519 -8.86 21.29 -16.51
N MET A 520 -10.15 21.59 -16.41
CA MET A 520 -10.86 22.43 -17.38
C MET A 520 -10.74 23.95 -17.15
N ILE A 521 -9.87 24.40 -16.23
CA ILE A 521 -9.65 25.83 -15.92
C ILE A 521 -8.30 26.36 -16.46
N ARG A 522 -7.58 25.62 -17.32
CA ARG A 522 -6.38 26.12 -18.01
C ARG A 522 -6.61 26.29 -19.51
#